data_AF-A0A9D1W426-F1
#
_entry.id   AF-A0A9D1W426-F1
#
_cell.length_a   1.000
_cell.length_b   1.000
_cell.length_c   1.000
_cell.angle_alpha   90.00
_cell.angle_beta   90.00
_cell.angle_gamma   90.00
#
_symmetry.space_group_name_H-M   'P 1'
#
loop_
_entity.id
_entity.type
_entity.pdbx_description
1 polymer ?
#
loop_
_entity_poly.entity_id
_entity_poly.type
_entity_poly.pdbx_seq_one_letter_code
_entity_poly.pdbx_strand_id
1 'polypeptide(L)'
;MRKTKIVCTMGPNTNDREMMKQLALSGMDVARFNFSHGDHEEHKGRLEILKSVREELGIPVAALLDTKGPEIRTGSVEGGGKVTLTEGQEYVLTTREVPTDDRICYINYDKLHEDVVPGNTILIDDGLIALTVEKVEGTEIHCRVLNGGELGSKKGVNVPNVKIKLPALTEKDKEDIEFGIQEGFDFIAASFVRTADAIREIKAILEAHDYDMGVIAKIENAEGIENLDEIIEAADGIMVARGDMGVEIPAEKVPYIQKTIIRKCNEACKIVITATQMLDSMIRNPRPTRAEVTDVANAVYDGTDAVMLSGETAMGKYPVEAVQMMAKIVEDSESHLDYSQHRHTGAVVQGVSNISNAVCSGTVSTAHELGAKAIVTPTISGFTAKLLSKWRPEAPIIGLSPSASAVRRMQLYWGVKPYQAKRADSTDILVYASIELLKDKKELQEGDLVVVTAGVVSYSKRHEPASDTNIMRVVTVD
;
A
#
# COMPACT_ATOMS: atom_id res chain seq x y z
N MET A 1 15.35 -4.70 -15.22
CA MET A 1 14.86 -4.98 -13.85
C MET A 1 13.68 -4.07 -13.62
N ARG A 2 12.51 -4.64 -13.28
CA ARG A 2 11.32 -3.86 -12.92
C ARG A 2 11.57 -3.05 -11.65
N LYS A 3 11.15 -1.77 -11.62
CA LYS A 3 11.37 -0.87 -10.48
C LYS A 3 10.13 -0.73 -9.60
N THR A 4 8.97 -0.50 -10.20
CA THR A 4 7.67 -0.38 -9.56
C THR A 4 7.26 -1.75 -9.05
N LYS A 5 6.78 -1.78 -7.81
CA LYS A 5 6.51 -2.98 -7.05
C LYS A 5 5.10 -3.49 -7.32
N ILE A 6 4.87 -4.80 -7.14
CA ILE A 6 3.56 -5.41 -7.29
C ILE A 6 3.08 -5.97 -5.95
N VAL A 7 1.95 -5.45 -5.48
CA VAL A 7 1.22 -5.98 -4.33
C VAL A 7 0.10 -6.89 -4.85
N CYS A 8 0.04 -8.13 -4.38
CA CYS A 8 -1.02 -9.07 -4.75
C CYS A 8 -1.88 -9.38 -3.51
N THR A 9 -3.19 -9.34 -3.65
CA THR A 9 -4.09 -9.71 -2.56
C THR A 9 -4.27 -11.23 -2.50
N MET A 10 -4.15 -11.76 -1.29
CA MET A 10 -4.36 -13.16 -0.95
C MET A 10 -5.86 -13.43 -0.76
N GLY A 11 -6.31 -14.61 -1.16
CA GLY A 11 -7.70 -15.04 -1.04
C GLY A 11 -7.85 -16.55 -1.29
N PRO A 12 -9.06 -17.03 -1.63
CA PRO A 12 -9.32 -18.44 -1.86
C PRO A 12 -8.35 -19.12 -2.84
N ASN A 13 -7.95 -18.44 -3.92
CA ASN A 13 -7.00 -18.99 -4.89
C ASN A 13 -5.60 -19.22 -4.31
N THR A 14 -5.21 -18.42 -3.33
CA THR A 14 -3.86 -18.44 -2.74
C THR A 14 -3.80 -19.28 -1.46
N ASN A 15 -4.84 -20.08 -1.18
CA ASN A 15 -4.77 -21.17 -0.20
C ASN A 15 -3.98 -22.37 -0.75
N ASP A 16 -3.61 -22.35 -2.04
CA ASP A 16 -2.75 -23.33 -2.69
C ASP A 16 -1.29 -22.85 -2.73
N ARG A 17 -0.37 -23.73 -2.31
CA ARG A 17 1.07 -23.42 -2.25
C ARG A 17 1.69 -23.23 -3.62
N GLU A 18 1.30 -24.02 -4.61
CA GLU A 18 1.87 -23.94 -5.95
C GLU A 18 1.44 -22.62 -6.61
N MET A 19 0.18 -22.20 -6.44
CA MET A 19 -0.29 -20.88 -6.85
C MET A 19 0.55 -19.78 -6.20
N MET A 20 0.82 -19.85 -4.89
CA MET A 20 1.65 -18.85 -4.21
C MET A 20 3.06 -18.77 -4.79
N LYS A 21 3.66 -19.91 -5.08
CA LYS A 21 4.96 -20.01 -5.75
C LYS A 21 4.93 -19.38 -7.14
N GLN A 22 3.90 -19.65 -7.94
CA GLN A 22 3.75 -19.06 -9.28
C GLN A 22 3.58 -17.54 -9.23
N LEU A 23 2.83 -17.01 -8.25
CA LEU A 23 2.70 -15.56 -8.06
C LEU A 23 4.03 -14.91 -7.68
N ALA A 24 4.79 -15.52 -6.76
CA ALA A 24 6.12 -15.06 -6.38
C ALA A 24 7.08 -15.03 -7.59
N LEU A 25 7.14 -16.12 -8.37
CA LEU A 25 7.97 -16.21 -9.57
C LEU A 25 7.53 -15.27 -10.70
N SER A 26 6.24 -14.97 -10.80
CA SER A 26 5.68 -14.02 -11.77
C SER A 26 5.93 -12.56 -11.39
N GLY A 27 6.51 -12.32 -10.20
CA GLY A 27 6.93 -11.01 -9.74
C GLY A 27 6.01 -10.37 -8.71
N MET A 28 5.37 -11.13 -7.83
CA MET A 28 4.78 -10.57 -6.61
C MET A 28 5.89 -10.10 -5.65
N ASP A 29 5.86 -8.82 -5.27
CA ASP A 29 6.80 -8.24 -4.29
C ASP A 29 6.23 -8.28 -2.87
N VAL A 30 4.92 -8.08 -2.73
CA VAL A 30 4.21 -8.03 -1.44
C VAL A 30 2.90 -8.82 -1.52
N ALA A 31 2.63 -9.65 -0.52
CA ALA A 31 1.39 -10.37 -0.33
C ALA A 31 0.49 -9.60 0.66
N ARG A 32 -0.66 -9.11 0.19
CA ARG A 32 -1.67 -8.40 0.98
C ARG A 32 -2.70 -9.39 1.54
N PHE A 33 -2.90 -9.37 2.85
CA PHE A 33 -3.88 -10.15 3.57
C PHE A 33 -5.02 -9.21 3.96
N ASN A 34 -6.21 -9.42 3.41
CA ASN A 34 -7.36 -8.55 3.65
C ASN A 34 -8.20 -9.07 4.81
N PHE A 35 -8.14 -8.40 5.97
CA PHE A 35 -8.82 -8.82 7.21
C PHE A 35 -10.30 -8.40 7.27
N SER A 36 -10.81 -7.77 6.22
CA SER A 36 -12.27 -7.66 5.98
C SER A 36 -12.93 -9.02 5.76
N HIS A 37 -12.14 -10.05 5.43
CA HIS A 37 -12.57 -11.43 5.22
C HIS A 37 -11.63 -12.42 5.91
N GLY A 38 -12.13 -13.63 6.21
CA GLY A 38 -11.36 -14.67 6.89
C GLY A 38 -11.13 -14.38 8.37
N ASP A 39 -10.78 -15.41 9.11
CA ASP A 39 -10.35 -15.32 10.50
C ASP A 39 -8.81 -15.41 10.61
N HIS A 40 -8.29 -15.24 11.82
CA HIS A 40 -6.85 -15.28 12.08
C HIS A 40 -6.22 -16.64 11.72
N GLU A 41 -6.96 -17.75 11.89
CA GLU A 41 -6.48 -19.09 11.54
C GLU A 41 -6.27 -19.23 10.02
N GLU A 42 -7.23 -18.75 9.22
CA GLU A 42 -7.11 -18.74 7.76
C GLU A 42 -5.92 -17.88 7.29
N HIS A 43 -5.76 -16.68 7.87
CA HIS A 43 -4.63 -15.80 7.54
C HIS A 43 -3.28 -16.38 7.96
N LYS A 44 -3.22 -17.04 9.12
CA LYS A 44 -2.02 -17.74 9.59
C LYS A 44 -1.63 -18.86 8.63
N GLY A 45 -2.58 -19.69 8.20
CA GLY A 45 -2.33 -20.75 7.23
C GLY A 45 -1.72 -20.24 5.93
N ARG A 46 -2.25 -19.14 5.38
CA ARG A 46 -1.69 -18.47 4.19
C ARG A 46 -0.30 -17.89 4.44
N LEU A 47 -0.05 -17.32 5.61
CA LEU A 47 1.24 -16.75 5.95
C LEU A 47 2.33 -17.84 6.05
N GLU A 48 2.01 -19.01 6.60
CA GLU A 48 2.94 -20.14 6.65
C GLU A 48 3.26 -20.68 5.25
N ILE A 49 2.28 -20.72 4.34
CA ILE A 49 2.53 -21.02 2.92
C ILE A 49 3.52 -20.00 2.34
N LEU A 50 3.27 -18.71 2.54
CA LEU A 50 4.16 -17.63 2.06
C LEU A 50 5.58 -17.76 2.62
N LYS A 51 5.72 -18.02 3.92
CA LYS A 51 7.03 -18.28 4.58
C LYS A 51 7.76 -19.45 3.93
N SER A 52 7.07 -20.56 3.67
CA SER A 52 7.67 -21.72 2.99
C SER A 52 8.13 -21.44 1.56
N VAL A 53 7.38 -20.60 0.82
CA VAL A 53 7.72 -20.20 -0.56
C VAL A 53 8.92 -19.24 -0.55
N ARG A 54 8.98 -18.31 0.42
CA ARG A 54 10.14 -17.41 0.60
C ARG A 54 11.43 -18.21 0.82
N GLU A 55 11.37 -19.23 1.67
CA GLU A 55 12.53 -20.09 1.97
C GLU A 55 12.97 -20.90 0.75
N GLU A 56 12.02 -21.54 0.04
CA GLU A 56 12.33 -22.33 -1.16
C GLU A 56 12.94 -21.48 -2.28
N LEU A 57 12.35 -20.32 -2.57
CA LEU A 57 12.74 -19.50 -3.71
C LEU A 57 13.86 -18.52 -3.40
N GLY A 58 14.11 -18.22 -2.13
CA GLY A 58 14.99 -17.13 -1.71
C GLY A 58 14.49 -15.74 -2.12
N ILE A 59 13.20 -15.59 -2.43
CA ILE A 59 12.56 -14.31 -2.78
C ILE A 59 11.90 -13.73 -1.52
N PRO A 60 12.30 -12.53 -1.07
CA PRO A 60 11.87 -12.00 0.23
C PRO A 60 10.50 -11.28 0.14
N VAL A 61 9.48 -11.90 -0.48
CA VAL A 61 8.13 -11.30 -0.63
C VAL A 61 7.63 -10.75 0.70
N ALA A 62 7.21 -9.49 0.83
CA ALA A 62 6.73 -8.95 2.11
C ALA A 62 5.29 -9.39 2.43
N ALA A 63 4.88 -9.35 3.70
CA ALA A 63 3.50 -9.55 4.12
C ALA A 63 2.90 -8.21 4.57
N LEU A 64 1.73 -7.86 4.02
CA LEU A 64 0.98 -6.65 4.35
C LEU A 64 -0.38 -7.04 4.91
N LEU A 65 -0.66 -6.65 6.15
CA LEU A 65 -1.96 -6.80 6.79
C LEU A 65 -2.83 -5.61 6.39
N ASP A 66 -4.00 -5.82 5.81
CA ASP A 66 -4.96 -4.75 5.51
C ASP A 66 -6.15 -4.86 6.45
N THR A 67 -6.25 -3.87 7.34
CA THR A 67 -7.31 -3.78 8.36
C THR A 67 -8.66 -3.57 7.71
N LYS A 68 -9.72 -4.00 8.40
CA LYS A 68 -11.08 -3.78 7.93
C LYS A 68 -11.48 -2.31 8.08
N GLY A 69 -11.09 -1.70 9.19
CA GLY A 69 -11.40 -0.33 9.52
C GLY A 69 -12.84 -0.10 9.98
N PRO A 70 -13.12 1.12 10.45
CA PRO A 70 -14.44 1.54 10.86
C PRO A 70 -15.34 1.81 9.64
N GLU A 71 -16.42 1.05 9.51
CA GLU A 71 -17.37 1.14 8.39
C GLU A 71 -18.82 1.14 8.87
N ILE A 72 -19.69 1.81 8.10
CA ILE A 72 -21.14 1.75 8.31
C ILE A 72 -21.71 0.67 7.39
N ARG A 73 -22.59 -0.17 7.92
CA ARG A 73 -23.29 -1.23 7.19
C ARG A 73 -24.76 -1.29 7.53
N THR A 74 -25.53 -1.75 6.55
CA THR A 74 -26.95 -2.08 6.70
C THR A 74 -27.14 -3.37 7.51
N GLY A 75 -28.36 -3.54 8.03
CA GLY A 75 -28.82 -4.76 8.67
C GLY A 75 -29.00 -5.92 7.69
N SER A 76 -29.59 -7.00 8.21
CA SER A 76 -29.91 -8.18 7.41
C SER A 76 -31.35 -8.10 6.88
N VAL A 77 -31.53 -8.53 5.64
CA VAL A 77 -32.85 -8.79 5.06
C VAL A 77 -33.36 -10.13 5.62
N GLU A 78 -34.63 -10.18 6.04
CA GLU A 78 -35.22 -11.41 6.55
C GLU A 78 -35.15 -12.54 5.51
N GLY A 79 -34.77 -13.74 5.94
CA GLY A 79 -34.60 -14.89 5.03
C GLY A 79 -33.38 -14.83 4.10
N GLY A 80 -32.51 -13.82 4.24
CA GLY A 80 -31.26 -13.70 3.47
C GLY A 80 -31.45 -13.31 2.00
N GLY A 81 -32.64 -12.81 1.64
CA GLY A 81 -32.98 -12.34 0.31
C GLY A 81 -32.44 -10.94 0.00
N LYS A 82 -33.07 -10.31 -0.99
CA LYS A 82 -32.86 -8.91 -1.35
C LYS A 82 -34.21 -8.20 -1.37
N VAL A 83 -34.19 -6.90 -1.12
CA VAL A 83 -35.37 -6.05 -1.22
C VAL A 83 -35.15 -4.96 -2.24
N THR A 84 -36.18 -4.64 -3.03
CA THR A 84 -36.07 -3.64 -4.10
C THR A 84 -36.51 -2.29 -3.59
N LEU A 85 -35.62 -1.30 -3.68
CA LEU A 85 -35.95 0.10 -3.42
C LEU A 85 -36.30 0.81 -4.72
N THR A 86 -37.44 1.49 -4.76
CA THR A 86 -37.93 2.23 -5.95
C THR A 86 -37.60 3.72 -5.83
N GLU A 87 -37.17 4.34 -6.92
CA GLU A 87 -36.96 5.79 -7.00
C GLU A 87 -38.20 6.57 -6.54
N GLY A 88 -38.00 7.61 -5.73
CA GLY A 88 -39.06 8.46 -5.18
C GLY A 88 -39.78 7.91 -3.95
N GLN A 89 -39.53 6.66 -3.55
CA GLN A 89 -40.14 6.12 -2.33
C GLN A 89 -39.48 6.68 -1.06
N GLU A 90 -40.23 6.66 0.05
CA GLU A 90 -39.71 6.96 1.38
C GLU A 90 -38.97 5.75 1.94
N TYR A 91 -37.83 6.00 2.59
CA TYR A 91 -37.03 4.97 3.22
C TYR A 91 -36.43 5.48 4.53
N VAL A 92 -36.48 4.66 5.58
CA VAL A 92 -36.01 5.03 6.91
C VAL A 92 -34.76 4.24 7.24
N LEU A 93 -33.67 4.94 7.59
CA LEU A 93 -32.53 4.32 8.26
C LEU A 93 -32.68 4.50 9.76
N THR A 94 -32.46 3.45 10.54
CA THR A 94 -32.64 3.47 12.00
C THR A 94 -31.51 2.74 12.71
N THR A 95 -31.27 3.09 13.96
CA THR A 95 -30.35 2.37 14.86
C THR A 95 -31.05 1.26 15.64
N ARG A 96 -32.36 1.13 15.50
CA ARG A 96 -33.14 0.07 16.13
C ARG A 96 -32.96 -1.21 15.34
N GLU A 97 -32.59 -2.31 16.01
CA GLU A 97 -32.42 -3.61 15.35
C GLU A 97 -33.77 -4.09 14.78
N VAL A 98 -33.93 -3.94 13.48
CA VAL A 98 -35.09 -4.38 12.69
C VAL A 98 -34.61 -5.09 11.43
N PRO A 99 -35.32 -6.13 10.96
CA PRO A 99 -35.06 -6.71 9.65
C PRO A 99 -35.17 -5.63 8.57
N THR A 100 -34.26 -5.70 7.59
CA THR A 100 -34.28 -4.79 6.45
C THR A 100 -35.40 -5.18 5.49
N ASP A 101 -36.28 -4.23 5.19
CA ASP A 101 -37.36 -4.34 4.20
C ASP A 101 -37.34 -3.14 3.22
N ASP A 102 -38.43 -2.94 2.48
CA ASP A 102 -38.56 -1.90 1.44
C ASP A 102 -38.89 -0.52 2.01
N ARG A 103 -39.04 -0.39 3.35
CA ARG A 103 -39.38 0.83 4.06
C ARG A 103 -38.38 1.22 5.14
N ILE A 104 -37.75 0.25 5.81
CA ILE A 104 -36.86 0.51 6.94
C ILE A 104 -35.61 -0.39 6.91
N CYS A 105 -34.48 0.16 7.35
CA CYS A 105 -33.23 -0.56 7.48
C CYS A 105 -32.49 -0.18 8.77
N TYR A 106 -32.03 -1.19 9.50
CA TYR A 106 -31.05 -1.00 10.56
C TYR A 106 -29.68 -0.60 10.00
N ILE A 107 -28.95 0.27 10.69
CA ILE A 107 -27.54 0.56 10.45
C ILE A 107 -26.70 0.33 11.71
N ASN A 108 -25.48 -0.17 11.54
CA ASN A 108 -24.57 -0.50 12.66
C ASN A 108 -23.87 0.71 13.29
N TYR A 109 -24.15 1.94 12.83
CA TYR A 109 -23.58 3.16 13.40
C TYR A 109 -24.67 3.96 14.11
N ASP A 110 -24.66 3.84 15.45
CA ASP A 110 -25.68 4.38 16.33
C ASP A 110 -25.74 5.92 16.35
N LYS A 111 -24.66 6.61 15.95
CA LYS A 111 -24.58 8.08 15.91
C LYS A 111 -24.81 8.70 14.54
N LEU A 112 -25.20 7.92 13.52
CA LEU A 112 -25.36 8.49 12.18
C LEU A 112 -26.40 9.64 12.15
N HIS A 113 -27.46 9.51 12.93
CA HIS A 113 -28.52 10.51 13.07
C HIS A 113 -28.01 11.84 13.65
N GLU A 114 -26.88 11.85 14.37
CA GLU A 114 -26.23 13.07 14.88
C GLU A 114 -25.28 13.71 13.85
N ASP A 115 -24.85 12.94 12.85
CA ASP A 115 -23.86 13.36 11.86
C ASP A 115 -24.53 13.92 10.58
N VAL A 116 -25.71 13.43 10.23
CA VAL A 116 -26.43 13.85 9.01
C VAL A 116 -27.47 14.94 9.26
N VAL A 117 -27.68 15.77 8.24
CA VAL A 117 -28.71 16.81 8.21
C VAL A 117 -29.56 16.71 6.93
N PRO A 118 -30.77 17.30 6.92
CA PRO A 118 -31.57 17.39 5.70
C PRO A 118 -30.77 17.90 4.50
N GLY A 119 -30.89 17.21 3.36
CA GLY A 119 -30.16 17.46 2.13
C GLY A 119 -28.84 16.69 1.99
N ASN A 120 -28.35 16.00 3.02
CA ASN A 120 -27.21 15.09 2.87
C ASN A 120 -27.58 13.87 2.01
N THR A 121 -26.60 13.35 1.28
CA THR A 121 -26.72 12.13 0.47
C THR A 121 -26.17 10.94 1.26
N ILE A 122 -26.91 9.84 1.26
CA ILE A 122 -26.45 8.55 1.80
C ILE A 122 -26.41 7.56 0.63
N LEU A 123 -25.26 6.93 0.45
CA LEU A 123 -24.99 5.95 -0.58
C LEU A 123 -24.95 4.56 0.05
N ILE A 124 -25.55 3.57 -0.60
CA ILE A 124 -25.57 2.18 -0.13
C ILE A 124 -25.08 1.27 -1.26
N ASP A 125 -24.30 0.24 -0.89
CA ASP A 125 -23.74 -0.76 -1.80
C ASP A 125 -22.86 -0.12 -2.88
N ASP A 126 -21.79 0.55 -2.46
CA ASP A 126 -20.83 1.26 -3.31
C ASP A 126 -21.47 2.32 -4.21
N GLY A 127 -22.53 2.97 -3.71
CA GLY A 127 -23.27 4.01 -4.43
C GLY A 127 -24.30 3.49 -5.43
N LEU A 128 -24.55 2.17 -5.48
CA LEU A 128 -25.60 1.61 -6.31
C LEU A 128 -26.98 2.18 -5.96
N ILE A 129 -27.26 2.34 -4.66
CA ILE A 129 -28.47 2.97 -4.15
C ILE A 129 -28.10 4.33 -3.58
N ALA A 130 -28.86 5.36 -3.93
CA ALA A 130 -28.66 6.71 -3.42
C ALA A 130 -29.92 7.21 -2.72
N LEU A 131 -29.75 7.75 -1.53
CA LEU A 131 -30.79 8.33 -0.68
C LEU A 131 -30.47 9.80 -0.43
N THR A 132 -31.49 10.64 -0.30
CA THR A 132 -31.34 11.99 0.26
C THR A 132 -32.09 12.10 1.58
N VAL A 133 -31.44 12.65 2.59
CA VAL A 133 -32.03 12.85 3.92
C VAL A 133 -33.07 13.97 3.83
N GLU A 134 -34.32 13.66 4.18
CA GLU A 134 -35.41 14.64 4.26
C GLU A 134 -35.53 15.24 5.66
N LYS A 135 -35.45 14.41 6.71
CA LYS A 135 -35.48 14.83 8.12
C LYS A 135 -34.89 13.76 9.04
N VAL A 136 -34.50 14.18 10.24
CA VAL A 136 -34.06 13.30 11.33
C VAL A 136 -35.02 13.46 12.51
N GLU A 137 -35.59 12.36 12.99
CA GLU A 137 -36.52 12.33 14.13
C GLU A 137 -36.03 11.30 15.16
N GLY A 138 -35.41 11.78 16.24
CA GLY A 138 -34.75 10.90 17.20
C GLY A 138 -33.62 10.11 16.52
N THR A 139 -33.73 8.78 16.52
CA THR A 139 -32.76 7.88 15.86
C THR A 139 -33.20 7.42 14.46
N GLU A 140 -34.29 7.96 13.93
CA GLU A 140 -34.80 7.65 12.59
C GLU A 140 -34.38 8.73 11.60
N ILE A 141 -33.72 8.31 10.52
CA ILE A 141 -33.28 9.16 9.42
C ILE A 141 -34.23 8.89 8.25
N HIS A 142 -35.17 9.81 8.03
CA HIS A 142 -36.12 9.72 6.94
C HIS A 142 -35.49 10.22 5.66
N CYS A 143 -35.49 9.36 4.64
CA CYS A 143 -34.86 9.61 3.37
C CYS A 143 -35.85 9.43 2.21
N ARG A 144 -35.50 10.05 1.08
CA ARG A 144 -36.10 9.78 -0.23
C ARG A 144 -35.10 8.99 -1.07
N VAL A 145 -35.55 7.92 -1.71
CA VAL A 145 -34.72 7.17 -2.67
C VAL A 145 -34.54 8.01 -3.93
N LEU A 146 -33.30 8.39 -4.23
CA LEU A 146 -32.92 9.09 -5.46
C LEU A 146 -32.61 8.12 -6.58
N ASN A 147 -31.89 7.05 -6.28
CA ASN A 147 -31.62 5.96 -7.21
C ASN A 147 -31.94 4.64 -6.52
N GLY A 148 -32.89 3.90 -7.10
CA GLY A 148 -33.33 2.61 -6.59
C GLY A 148 -32.38 1.46 -6.92
N GLY A 149 -32.68 0.27 -6.40
CA GLY A 149 -31.86 -0.92 -6.62
C GLY A 149 -32.22 -2.07 -5.69
N GLU A 150 -31.53 -3.19 -5.85
CA GLU A 150 -31.66 -4.33 -4.94
C GLU A 150 -30.75 -4.15 -3.72
N LEU A 151 -31.34 -4.01 -2.53
CA LEU A 151 -30.62 -3.98 -1.26
C LEU A 151 -30.50 -5.39 -0.69
N GLY A 152 -29.25 -5.85 -0.51
CA GLY A 152 -28.93 -7.07 0.22
C GLY A 152 -28.62 -6.83 1.70
N SER A 153 -28.20 -7.89 2.38
CA SER A 153 -27.77 -7.82 3.79
C SER A 153 -26.35 -7.25 3.93
N LYS A 154 -26.10 -6.49 5.00
CA LYS A 154 -24.75 -6.03 5.41
C LYS A 154 -24.01 -5.27 4.31
N LYS A 155 -24.72 -4.44 3.55
CA LYS A 155 -24.13 -3.58 2.51
C LYS A 155 -23.47 -2.35 3.12
N GLY A 156 -22.38 -1.89 2.50
CA GLY A 156 -21.69 -0.68 2.93
C GLY A 156 -22.58 0.55 2.80
N VAL A 157 -22.42 1.50 3.72
CA VAL A 157 -23.11 2.78 3.74
C VAL A 157 -22.06 3.88 3.79
N ASN A 158 -22.16 4.82 2.85
CA ASN A 158 -21.23 5.93 2.66
C ASN A 158 -22.00 7.25 2.73
N VAL A 159 -21.40 8.29 3.30
CA VAL A 159 -22.07 9.58 3.50
C VAL A 159 -21.15 10.71 3.02
N PRO A 160 -21.12 10.96 1.70
CA PRO A 160 -20.21 11.93 1.12
C PRO A 160 -20.36 13.33 1.74
N ASN A 161 -19.24 14.01 1.94
CA ASN A 161 -19.14 15.38 2.48
C ASN A 161 -19.66 15.55 3.93
N VAL A 162 -19.78 14.46 4.69
CA VAL A 162 -20.13 14.49 6.11
C VAL A 162 -18.96 13.97 6.94
N LYS A 163 -18.60 14.69 8.01
CA LYS A 163 -17.57 14.24 8.96
C LYS A 163 -18.16 13.21 9.91
N ILE A 164 -18.07 11.95 9.51
CA ILE A 164 -18.50 10.81 10.31
C ILE A 164 -17.64 10.71 11.57
N LYS A 165 -18.26 10.54 12.75
CA LYS A 165 -17.54 10.44 14.04
C LYS A 165 -17.29 9.00 14.48
N LEU A 166 -16.90 8.14 13.54
CA LEU A 166 -16.44 6.79 13.84
C LEU A 166 -15.07 6.82 14.53
N PRO A 167 -14.75 5.85 15.42
CA PRO A 167 -13.40 5.73 15.99
C PRO A 167 -12.35 5.54 14.88
N ALA A 168 -11.08 5.82 15.20
CA ALA A 168 -9.98 5.62 14.25
C ALA A 168 -9.74 4.14 13.93
N LEU A 169 -9.78 3.30 14.97
CA LEU A 169 -9.65 1.85 14.90
C LEU A 169 -10.84 1.19 15.60
N THR A 170 -11.31 0.07 15.05
CA THR A 170 -12.24 -0.82 15.76
C THR A 170 -11.47 -1.73 16.72
N GLU A 171 -12.15 -2.36 17.68
CA GLU A 171 -11.51 -3.36 18.55
C GLU A 171 -10.97 -4.55 17.73
N LYS A 172 -11.69 -4.94 16.67
CA LYS A 172 -11.19 -5.94 15.72
C LYS A 172 -9.89 -5.49 15.04
N ASP A 173 -9.77 -4.23 14.64
CA ASP A 173 -8.54 -3.75 14.01
C ASP A 173 -7.36 -3.83 14.98
N LYS A 174 -7.58 -3.57 16.28
CA LYS A 174 -6.54 -3.73 17.31
C LYS A 174 -6.13 -5.18 17.49
N GLU A 175 -7.10 -6.11 17.55
CA GLU A 175 -6.83 -7.55 17.57
C GLU A 175 -6.06 -8.01 16.32
N ASP A 176 -6.42 -7.50 15.15
CA ASP A 176 -5.74 -7.78 13.89
C ASP A 176 -4.29 -7.24 13.89
N ILE A 177 -4.07 -6.04 14.44
CA ILE A 177 -2.71 -5.46 14.63
C ILE A 177 -1.87 -6.35 15.54
N GLU A 178 -2.41 -6.77 16.69
CA GLU A 178 -1.69 -7.65 17.62
C GLU A 178 -1.34 -8.99 16.99
N PHE A 179 -2.27 -9.58 16.23
CA PHE A 179 -2.00 -10.76 15.42
C PHE A 179 -0.85 -10.52 14.42
N GLY A 180 -0.88 -9.38 13.72
CA GLY A 180 0.16 -8.99 12.78
C GLY A 180 1.56 -8.91 13.42
N ILE A 181 1.64 -8.36 14.64
CA ILE A 181 2.87 -8.30 15.45
C ILE A 181 3.35 -9.70 15.79
N GLN A 182 2.46 -10.56 16.31
CA GLN A 182 2.80 -11.92 16.75
C GLN A 182 3.30 -12.80 15.59
N GLU A 183 2.68 -12.69 14.43
CA GLU A 183 2.97 -13.56 13.28
C GLU A 183 4.08 -13.03 12.36
N GLY A 184 4.50 -11.78 12.57
CA GLY A 184 5.66 -11.19 11.93
C GLY A 184 5.37 -10.48 10.60
N PHE A 185 4.26 -9.76 10.51
CA PHE A 185 3.91 -8.96 9.34
C PHE A 185 4.87 -7.78 9.13
N ASP A 186 5.13 -7.45 7.86
CA ASP A 186 6.11 -6.42 7.51
C ASP A 186 5.47 -5.02 7.39
N PHE A 187 4.18 -4.99 7.02
CA PHE A 187 3.38 -3.77 6.86
C PHE A 187 1.95 -3.96 7.38
N ILE A 188 1.35 -2.83 7.75
CA ILE A 188 -0.09 -2.68 7.97
C ILE A 188 -0.65 -1.59 7.06
N ALA A 189 -1.79 -1.85 6.42
CA ALA A 189 -2.60 -0.86 5.75
C ALA A 189 -3.85 -0.56 6.59
N ALA A 190 -3.97 0.68 7.03
CA ALA A 190 -5.05 1.18 7.86
C ALA A 190 -6.18 1.72 6.97
N SER A 191 -7.36 1.12 7.06
CA SER A 191 -8.56 1.51 6.29
C SER A 191 -9.24 2.75 6.86
N PHE A 192 -9.94 3.50 5.99
CA PHE A 192 -10.74 4.68 6.31
C PHE A 192 -10.01 5.75 7.15
N VAL A 193 -8.70 5.95 6.88
CA VAL A 193 -7.90 6.93 7.61
C VAL A 193 -8.33 8.34 7.23
N ARG A 194 -8.73 9.10 8.25
CA ARG A 194 -9.21 10.47 8.16
C ARG A 194 -8.27 11.49 8.77
N THR A 195 -7.48 11.09 9.77
CA THR A 195 -6.61 11.98 10.54
C THR A 195 -5.28 11.32 10.85
N ALA A 196 -4.26 12.14 11.14
CA ALA A 196 -2.95 11.66 11.56
C ALA A 196 -2.98 10.90 12.90
N ASP A 197 -3.98 11.17 13.75
CA ASP A 197 -4.12 10.49 15.04
C ASP A 197 -4.39 8.99 14.90
N ALA A 198 -5.13 8.57 13.87
CA ALA A 198 -5.31 7.16 13.57
C ALA A 198 -3.96 6.44 13.34
N ILE A 199 -3.04 7.10 12.64
CA ILE A 199 -1.70 6.57 12.38
C ILE A 199 -0.85 6.57 13.65
N ARG A 200 -0.94 7.62 14.48
CA ARG A 200 -0.24 7.70 15.76
C ARG A 200 -0.72 6.63 16.74
N GLU A 201 -2.02 6.33 16.75
CA GLU A 201 -2.60 5.26 17.57
C GLU A 201 -2.02 3.88 17.19
N ILE A 202 -1.97 3.55 15.88
CA ILE A 202 -1.33 2.30 15.41
C ILE A 202 0.15 2.28 15.81
N LYS A 203 0.89 3.38 15.58
CA LYS A 203 2.32 3.45 15.92
C LYS A 203 2.56 3.29 17.43
N ALA A 204 1.68 3.80 18.28
CA ALA A 204 1.76 3.61 19.72
C ALA A 204 1.55 2.14 20.12
N ILE A 205 0.63 1.41 19.47
CA ILE A 205 0.45 -0.03 19.68
C ILE A 205 1.72 -0.79 19.30
N LEU A 206 2.34 -0.44 18.17
CA LEU A 206 3.60 -1.06 17.71
C LEU A 206 4.77 -0.78 18.65
N GLU A 207 4.92 0.47 19.10
CA GLU A 207 5.95 0.89 20.04
C GLU A 207 5.81 0.17 21.40
N ALA A 208 4.59 0.00 21.90
CA ALA A 208 4.32 -0.74 23.13
C ALA A 208 4.76 -2.21 23.07
N HIS A 209 4.89 -2.77 21.86
CA HIS A 209 5.34 -4.14 21.62
C HIS A 209 6.79 -4.24 21.14
N ASP A 210 7.54 -3.13 21.06
CA ASP A 210 8.89 -3.07 20.47
C ASP A 210 8.95 -3.69 19.06
N TYR A 211 7.90 -3.45 18.26
CA TYR A 211 7.74 -4.06 16.94
C TYR A 211 7.79 -3.02 15.82
N ASP A 212 8.65 -3.25 14.83
CA ASP A 212 8.87 -2.33 13.71
C ASP A 212 8.13 -2.81 12.45
N MET A 213 6.87 -2.38 12.31
CA MET A 213 6.01 -2.63 11.15
C MET A 213 5.69 -1.32 10.42
N GLY A 214 5.78 -1.31 9.09
CA GLY A 214 5.48 -0.10 8.32
C GLY A 214 3.98 0.20 8.25
N VAL A 215 3.56 1.43 8.60
CA VAL A 215 2.15 1.84 8.60
C VAL A 215 1.79 2.59 7.32
N ILE A 216 0.89 2.03 6.53
CA ILE A 216 0.37 2.58 5.27
C ILE A 216 -1.05 3.11 5.51
N ALA A 217 -1.28 4.40 5.34
CA ALA A 217 -2.63 4.97 5.46
C ALA A 217 -3.42 4.80 4.16
N LYS A 218 -4.63 4.24 4.20
CA LYS A 218 -5.52 4.20 3.04
C LYS A 218 -6.36 5.46 3.01
N ILE A 219 -6.21 6.25 1.94
CA ILE A 219 -7.00 7.47 1.72
C ILE A 219 -8.20 7.11 0.85
N GLU A 220 -9.39 7.22 1.44
CA GLU A 220 -10.64 6.67 0.90
C GLU A 220 -11.79 7.68 0.91
N ASN A 221 -11.64 8.84 1.56
CA ASN A 221 -12.73 9.81 1.66
C ASN A 221 -12.24 11.27 1.63
N ALA A 222 -13.20 12.20 1.58
CA ALA A 222 -12.93 13.63 1.51
C ALA A 222 -12.10 14.14 2.70
N GLU A 223 -12.40 13.70 3.92
CA GLU A 223 -11.69 14.16 5.12
C GLU A 223 -10.21 13.71 5.14
N GLY A 224 -9.91 12.48 4.71
CA GLY A 224 -8.54 12.02 4.53
C GLY A 224 -7.79 12.80 3.45
N ILE A 225 -8.47 13.29 2.42
CA ILE A 225 -7.89 14.17 1.39
C ILE A 225 -7.63 15.58 1.96
N GLU A 226 -8.54 16.11 2.77
CA GLU A 226 -8.37 17.40 3.46
C GLU A 226 -7.16 17.38 4.40
N ASN A 227 -6.98 16.30 5.16
CA ASN A 227 -5.90 16.15 6.15
C ASN A 227 -4.65 15.46 5.59
N LEU A 228 -4.53 15.36 4.26
CA LEU A 228 -3.55 14.52 3.59
C LEU A 228 -2.10 14.80 4.02
N ASP A 229 -1.72 16.07 4.20
CA ASP A 229 -0.35 16.44 4.54
C ASP A 229 0.06 15.94 5.93
N GLU A 230 -0.83 16.07 6.92
CA GLU A 230 -0.60 15.59 8.28
C GLU A 230 -0.54 14.06 8.35
N ILE A 231 -1.36 13.38 7.55
CA ILE A 231 -1.37 11.92 7.45
C ILE A 231 -0.07 11.43 6.80
N ILE A 232 0.38 12.07 5.71
CA ILE A 232 1.65 11.76 5.04
C ILE A 232 2.83 11.92 6.02
N GLU A 233 2.84 12.98 6.83
CA GLU A 233 3.89 13.19 7.82
C GLU A 233 3.94 12.04 8.85
N ALA A 234 2.79 11.64 9.37
CA ALA A 234 2.68 10.60 10.40
C ALA A 234 2.91 9.18 9.87
N ALA A 235 2.47 8.85 8.65
CA ALA A 235 2.52 7.51 8.07
C ALA A 235 3.87 7.15 7.44
N ASP A 236 4.13 5.86 7.22
CA ASP A 236 5.33 5.40 6.50
C ASP A 236 5.09 5.32 4.98
N GLY A 237 3.82 5.24 4.59
CA GLY A 237 3.34 5.35 3.22
C GLY A 237 1.84 5.59 3.14
N ILE A 238 1.35 5.77 1.93
CA ILE A 238 -0.07 5.96 1.59
C ILE A 238 -0.51 4.92 0.56
N MET A 239 -1.73 4.44 0.68
CA MET A 239 -2.41 3.68 -0.38
C MET A 239 -3.56 4.52 -0.94
N VAL A 240 -3.53 4.75 -2.26
CA VAL A 240 -4.62 5.40 -2.99
C VAL A 240 -5.69 4.35 -3.29
N ALA A 241 -6.69 4.24 -2.42
CA ALA A 241 -7.75 3.24 -2.52
C ALA A 241 -8.93 3.78 -3.34
N ARG A 242 -8.81 3.64 -4.67
CA ARG A 242 -9.65 4.32 -5.67
C ARG A 242 -11.10 3.83 -5.69
N GLY A 243 -11.34 2.56 -5.34
CA GLY A 243 -12.67 1.97 -5.23
C GLY A 243 -13.52 2.72 -4.20
N ASP A 244 -13.12 2.66 -2.93
CA ASP A 244 -13.82 3.35 -1.85
C ASP A 244 -13.82 4.88 -2.04
N MET A 245 -12.69 5.45 -2.48
CA MET A 245 -12.61 6.88 -2.81
C MET A 245 -13.61 7.30 -3.88
N GLY A 246 -13.80 6.49 -4.93
CA GLY A 246 -14.74 6.80 -6.01
C GLY A 246 -16.22 6.78 -5.58
N VAL A 247 -16.53 6.21 -4.42
CA VAL A 247 -17.86 6.26 -3.81
C VAL A 247 -18.02 7.54 -2.97
N GLU A 248 -17.00 7.91 -2.21
CA GLU A 248 -17.02 9.04 -1.26
C GLU A 248 -16.83 10.40 -1.92
N ILE A 249 -16.18 10.46 -3.09
CA ILE A 249 -15.96 11.70 -3.84
C ILE A 249 -16.34 11.52 -5.32
N PRO A 250 -16.63 12.63 -6.05
CA PRO A 250 -16.95 12.53 -7.48
C PRO A 250 -15.86 11.80 -8.27
N ALA A 251 -16.23 10.75 -8.99
CA ALA A 251 -15.32 9.84 -9.67
C ALA A 251 -14.39 10.56 -10.67
N GLU A 252 -14.86 11.63 -11.32
CA GLU A 252 -14.08 12.44 -12.24
C GLU A 252 -12.92 13.21 -11.56
N LYS A 253 -12.96 13.38 -10.23
CA LYS A 253 -11.89 14.02 -9.45
C LYS A 253 -10.80 13.03 -9.03
N VAL A 254 -11.11 11.74 -8.94
CA VAL A 254 -10.20 10.69 -8.47
C VAL A 254 -8.85 10.70 -9.21
N PRO A 255 -8.79 10.83 -10.55
CA PRO A 255 -7.49 10.85 -11.26
C PRO A 255 -6.59 12.03 -10.85
N TYR A 256 -7.14 13.21 -10.63
CA TYR A 256 -6.38 14.37 -10.18
C TYR A 256 -5.87 14.20 -8.74
N ILE A 257 -6.71 13.63 -7.87
CA ILE A 257 -6.37 13.39 -6.46
C ILE A 257 -5.30 12.31 -6.33
N GLN A 258 -5.39 11.21 -7.09
CA GLN A 258 -4.33 10.21 -7.20
C GLN A 258 -2.97 10.86 -7.52
N LYS A 259 -2.91 11.67 -8.58
CA LYS A 259 -1.68 12.39 -8.97
C LYS A 259 -1.15 13.28 -7.85
N THR A 260 -2.06 13.94 -7.12
CA THR A 260 -1.69 14.80 -6.00
C THR A 260 -1.15 14.01 -4.81
N ILE A 261 -1.79 12.89 -4.44
CA ILE A 261 -1.31 12.01 -3.36
C ILE A 261 0.07 11.44 -3.72
N ILE A 262 0.23 10.88 -4.92
CA ILE A 262 1.50 10.30 -5.37
C ILE A 262 2.61 11.35 -5.34
N ARG A 263 2.37 12.55 -5.89
CA ARG A 263 3.35 13.66 -5.87
C ARG A 263 3.74 14.06 -4.44
N LYS A 264 2.77 14.26 -3.54
CA LYS A 264 3.04 14.65 -2.15
C LYS A 264 3.78 13.56 -1.36
N CYS A 265 3.39 12.30 -1.51
CA CYS A 265 4.12 11.17 -0.92
C CYS A 265 5.55 11.13 -1.42
N ASN A 266 5.71 11.35 -2.72
CA ASN A 266 7.00 11.47 -3.34
C ASN A 266 7.80 12.61 -2.70
N GLU A 267 7.31 13.84 -2.64
CA GLU A 267 8.02 14.97 -2.03
C GLU A 267 8.42 14.71 -0.56
N ALA A 268 7.57 14.00 0.19
CA ALA A 268 7.78 13.67 1.61
C ALA A 268 8.59 12.38 1.88
N CYS A 269 9.16 11.75 0.84
CA CYS A 269 9.88 10.47 0.97
C CYS A 269 9.05 9.35 1.62
N LYS A 270 7.74 9.32 1.34
CA LYS A 270 6.81 8.29 1.79
C LYS A 270 6.47 7.35 0.63
N ILE A 271 6.25 6.09 0.97
CA ILE A 271 5.87 5.06 -0.01
C ILE A 271 4.46 5.38 -0.50
N VAL A 272 4.17 5.14 -1.78
CA VAL A 272 2.81 5.21 -2.29
C VAL A 272 2.42 3.97 -3.11
N ILE A 273 1.24 3.43 -2.81
CA ILE A 273 0.64 2.28 -3.50
C ILE A 273 -0.61 2.77 -4.25
N THR A 274 -0.68 2.54 -5.55
CA THR A 274 -1.92 2.75 -6.33
C THR A 274 -2.74 1.47 -6.32
N ALA A 275 -3.97 1.54 -5.79
CA ALA A 275 -4.76 0.37 -5.46
C ALA A 275 -6.15 0.37 -6.09
N THR A 276 -6.72 -0.85 -6.18
CA THR A 276 -8.07 -1.20 -6.67
C THR A 276 -8.30 -0.91 -8.15
N GLN A 277 -9.10 -1.75 -8.82
CA GLN A 277 -9.52 -1.57 -10.23
C GLN A 277 -8.39 -1.37 -11.25
N MET A 278 -7.20 -1.92 -10.99
CA MET A 278 -6.08 -1.78 -11.92
C MET A 278 -6.27 -2.66 -13.16
N LEU A 279 -6.60 -3.94 -12.95
CA LEU A 279 -6.86 -4.92 -14.02
C LEU A 279 -8.15 -5.71 -13.72
N ASP A 280 -9.20 -5.06 -13.20
CA ASP A 280 -10.42 -5.71 -12.69
C ASP A 280 -11.04 -6.73 -13.66
N SER A 281 -11.06 -6.41 -14.95
CA SER A 281 -11.60 -7.28 -15.98
C SER A 281 -10.90 -8.64 -16.03
N MET A 282 -9.65 -8.74 -15.53
CA MET A 282 -8.89 -9.98 -15.43
C MET A 282 -9.34 -10.94 -14.33
N ILE A 283 -10.24 -10.50 -13.44
CA ILE A 283 -11.00 -11.42 -12.58
C ILE A 283 -11.74 -12.45 -13.44
N ARG A 284 -12.28 -12.01 -14.59
CA ARG A 284 -13.16 -12.79 -15.45
C ARG A 284 -12.52 -13.17 -16.79
N ASN A 285 -11.54 -12.40 -17.27
CA ASN A 285 -10.98 -12.52 -18.60
C ASN A 285 -9.45 -12.73 -18.59
N PRO A 286 -8.87 -13.43 -19.58
CA PRO A 286 -7.42 -13.66 -19.62
C PRO A 286 -6.61 -12.45 -20.10
N ARG A 287 -7.26 -11.33 -20.47
CA ARG A 287 -6.62 -10.11 -20.93
C ARG A 287 -7.38 -8.88 -20.43
N PRO A 288 -6.69 -7.80 -20.08
CA PRO A 288 -7.33 -6.57 -19.66
C PRO A 288 -7.84 -5.77 -20.86
N THR A 289 -8.64 -4.76 -20.56
CA THR A 289 -9.04 -3.72 -21.50
C THR A 289 -7.88 -2.75 -21.77
N ARG A 290 -7.97 -1.98 -22.86
CA ARG A 290 -6.98 -0.92 -23.14
C ARG A 290 -7.03 0.22 -22.11
N ALA A 291 -8.20 0.46 -21.52
CA ALA A 291 -8.37 1.47 -20.48
C ALA A 291 -7.59 1.09 -19.21
N GLU A 292 -7.70 -0.16 -18.77
CA GLU A 292 -6.94 -0.70 -17.63
C GLU A 292 -5.42 -0.69 -17.87
N VAL A 293 -4.97 -1.07 -19.07
CA VAL A 293 -3.55 -0.96 -19.44
C VAL A 293 -3.06 0.50 -19.34
N THR A 294 -3.87 1.45 -19.83
CA THR A 294 -3.56 2.87 -19.77
C THR A 294 -3.53 3.38 -18.33
N ASP A 295 -4.43 2.89 -17.48
CA ASP A 295 -4.51 3.25 -16.07
C ASP A 295 -3.27 2.80 -15.28
N VAL A 296 -2.86 1.53 -15.44
CA VAL A 296 -1.61 1.01 -14.85
C VAL A 296 -0.40 1.83 -15.31
N ALA A 297 -0.29 2.10 -16.61
CA ALA A 297 0.82 2.89 -17.16
C ALA A 297 0.84 4.32 -16.58
N ASN A 298 -0.32 4.97 -16.45
CA ASN A 298 -0.40 6.30 -15.85
C ASN A 298 -0.01 6.30 -14.36
N ALA A 299 -0.34 5.25 -13.60
CA ALA A 299 0.13 5.15 -12.22
C ALA A 299 1.67 5.10 -12.13
N VAL A 300 2.33 4.42 -13.08
CA VAL A 300 3.80 4.40 -13.21
C VAL A 300 4.33 5.79 -13.57
N TYR A 301 3.74 6.46 -14.58
CA TYR A 301 4.14 7.82 -14.97
C TYR A 301 3.92 8.87 -13.88
N ASP A 302 2.91 8.67 -13.03
CA ASP A 302 2.67 9.52 -11.86
C ASP A 302 3.75 9.35 -10.78
N GLY A 303 4.51 8.26 -10.84
CA GLY A 303 5.63 7.98 -9.95
C GLY A 303 5.27 7.12 -8.74
N THR A 304 4.29 6.24 -8.88
CA THR A 304 3.91 5.29 -7.81
C THR A 304 5.06 4.35 -7.44
N ASP A 305 5.19 3.99 -6.16
CA ASP A 305 6.19 2.99 -5.75
C ASP A 305 5.69 1.57 -6.05
N ALA A 306 4.39 1.35 -5.93
CA ALA A 306 3.77 0.06 -6.12
C ALA A 306 2.37 0.14 -6.75
N VAL A 307 2.03 -0.90 -7.49
CA VAL A 307 0.69 -1.15 -8.06
C VAL A 307 0.09 -2.39 -7.40
N MET A 308 -1.22 -2.39 -7.16
CA MET A 308 -1.88 -3.46 -6.41
C MET A 308 -2.99 -4.17 -7.19
N LEU A 309 -2.93 -5.51 -7.18
CA LEU A 309 -4.00 -6.40 -7.61
C LEU A 309 -4.85 -6.80 -6.40
N SER A 310 -6.17 -6.69 -6.56
CA SER A 310 -7.18 -6.97 -5.53
C SER A 310 -7.87 -8.30 -5.82
N GLY A 311 -9.08 -8.26 -6.41
CA GLY A 311 -9.83 -9.47 -6.72
C GLY A 311 -9.15 -10.33 -7.79
N GLU A 312 -8.34 -9.72 -8.64
CA GLU A 312 -7.63 -10.37 -9.74
C GLU A 312 -6.79 -11.57 -9.27
N THR A 313 -6.07 -11.42 -8.15
CA THR A 313 -5.25 -12.49 -7.57
C THR A 313 -5.97 -13.27 -6.47
N ALA A 314 -6.85 -12.61 -5.70
CA ALA A 314 -7.50 -13.23 -4.55
C ALA A 314 -8.51 -14.32 -4.95
N MET A 315 -9.37 -14.04 -5.93
CA MET A 315 -10.44 -14.94 -6.39
C MET A 315 -10.66 -14.97 -7.92
N GLY A 316 -9.83 -14.27 -8.68
CA GLY A 316 -9.93 -14.21 -10.14
C GLY A 316 -9.63 -15.53 -10.85
N LYS A 317 -10.09 -15.68 -12.08
CA LYS A 317 -9.84 -16.88 -12.89
C LYS A 317 -8.41 -16.96 -13.44
N TYR A 318 -7.70 -15.84 -13.50
CA TYR A 318 -6.40 -15.69 -14.15
C TYR A 318 -5.38 -14.97 -13.25
N PRO A 319 -5.11 -15.47 -12.03
CA PRO A 319 -4.29 -14.77 -11.05
C PRO A 319 -2.84 -14.63 -11.48
N VAL A 320 -2.25 -15.66 -12.12
CA VAL A 320 -0.86 -15.64 -12.59
C VAL A 320 -0.72 -14.69 -13.78
N GLU A 321 -1.64 -14.77 -14.74
CA GLU A 321 -1.64 -13.93 -15.92
C GLU A 321 -1.87 -12.46 -15.57
N ALA A 322 -2.66 -12.16 -14.53
CA ALA A 322 -2.83 -10.80 -14.02
C ALA A 322 -1.51 -10.22 -13.50
N VAL A 323 -0.73 -10.99 -12.72
CA VAL A 323 0.60 -10.55 -12.23
C VAL A 323 1.57 -10.37 -13.40
N GLN A 324 1.61 -11.31 -14.34
CA GLN A 324 2.49 -11.22 -15.52
C GLN A 324 2.14 -10.03 -16.40
N MET A 325 0.84 -9.76 -16.60
CA MET A 325 0.37 -8.62 -17.36
C MET A 325 0.72 -7.30 -16.65
N MET A 326 0.47 -7.21 -15.35
CA MET A 326 0.86 -6.05 -14.54
C MET A 326 2.37 -5.79 -14.65
N ALA A 327 3.21 -6.82 -14.49
CA ALA A 327 4.65 -6.73 -14.63
C ALA A 327 5.05 -6.21 -16.02
N LYS A 328 4.44 -6.76 -17.08
CA LYS A 328 4.73 -6.34 -18.46
C LYS A 328 4.39 -4.89 -18.72
N ILE A 329 3.22 -4.41 -18.25
CA ILE A 329 2.81 -3.01 -18.45
C ILE A 329 3.75 -2.08 -17.69
N VAL A 330 4.13 -2.44 -16.47
CA VAL A 330 5.08 -1.68 -15.66
C VAL A 330 6.43 -1.58 -16.35
N GLU A 331 7.02 -2.69 -16.78
CA GLU A 331 8.34 -2.71 -17.43
C GLU A 331 8.36 -1.91 -18.74
N ASP A 332 7.30 -2.04 -19.54
CA ASP A 332 7.13 -1.27 -20.79
C ASP A 332 7.05 0.24 -20.50
N SER A 333 6.22 0.63 -19.53
CA SER A 333 6.06 2.03 -19.11
C SER A 333 7.36 2.63 -18.55
N GLU A 334 8.11 1.86 -17.74
CA GLU A 334 9.39 2.27 -17.18
C GLU A 334 10.48 2.52 -18.22
N SER A 335 10.41 1.84 -19.36
CA SER A 335 11.35 2.03 -20.48
C SER A 335 11.19 3.39 -21.19
N HIS A 336 10.06 4.06 -20.96
CA HIS A 336 9.72 5.36 -21.54
C HIS A 336 9.83 6.51 -20.53
N LEU A 337 10.27 6.26 -19.29
CA LEU A 337 10.47 7.30 -18.29
C LEU A 337 11.68 8.17 -18.63
N ASP A 338 11.49 9.49 -18.58
CA ASP A 338 12.59 10.45 -18.64
C ASP A 338 13.25 10.60 -17.26
N TYR A 339 14.26 9.77 -17.00
CA TYR A 339 15.02 9.80 -15.75
C TYR A 339 15.75 11.14 -15.51
N SER A 340 15.99 11.94 -16.56
CA SER A 340 16.67 13.23 -16.41
C SER A 340 15.79 14.25 -15.67
N GLN A 341 14.48 14.26 -15.93
CA GLN A 341 13.52 15.16 -15.28
C GLN A 341 13.20 14.76 -13.84
N HIS A 342 13.19 13.46 -13.53
CA HIS A 342 12.95 12.97 -12.17
C HIS A 342 14.05 13.39 -11.16
N ARG A 343 15.26 13.71 -11.64
CA ARG A 343 16.33 14.25 -10.80
C ARG A 343 16.06 15.69 -10.34
N HIS A 344 15.42 16.50 -11.17
CA HIS A 344 15.16 17.91 -10.87
C HIS A 344 13.99 18.10 -9.90
N THR A 345 13.01 17.20 -9.90
CA THR A 345 11.88 17.21 -8.95
C THR A 345 12.28 16.67 -7.58
N GLY A 346 13.20 15.69 -7.51
CA GLY A 346 13.81 15.22 -6.25
C GLY A 346 14.61 16.29 -5.49
N ALA A 347 15.03 17.37 -6.17
CA ALA A 347 15.71 18.51 -5.55
C ALA A 347 14.77 19.40 -4.70
N VAL A 348 13.45 19.22 -4.80
CA VAL A 348 12.44 19.93 -4.00
C VAL A 348 11.99 19.08 -2.80
N VAL A 349 12.90 18.31 -2.20
CA VAL A 349 12.70 17.88 -0.80
C VAL A 349 12.92 19.12 0.08
N GLN A 350 11.92 20.00 0.16
CA GLN A 350 11.93 21.09 1.12
C GLN A 350 12.02 20.49 2.52
N GLY A 351 13.09 20.81 3.25
CA GLY A 351 13.20 20.52 4.69
C GLY A 351 14.14 19.37 5.11
N VAL A 352 14.75 18.63 4.18
CA VAL A 352 15.72 17.56 4.53
C VAL A 352 17.11 17.89 3.98
N SER A 353 17.67 19.02 4.40
CA SER A 353 19.10 19.30 4.26
C SER A 353 19.87 18.54 5.36
N ASN A 354 19.91 17.21 5.27
CA ASN A 354 20.73 16.38 6.14
C ASN A 354 21.81 15.65 5.32
N ILE A 355 22.85 15.19 6.02
CA ILE A 355 24.02 14.53 5.41
C ILE A 355 23.58 13.38 4.51
N SER A 356 22.62 12.58 4.99
CA SER A 356 22.06 11.43 4.27
C SER A 356 21.52 11.80 2.89
N ASN A 357 20.70 12.86 2.80
CA ASN A 357 20.09 13.26 1.54
C ASN A 357 21.15 13.79 0.54
N ALA A 358 22.11 14.58 1.02
CA ALA A 358 23.19 15.10 0.18
C ALA A 358 24.08 13.98 -0.39
N VAL A 359 24.43 12.99 0.43
CA VAL A 359 25.22 11.83 -0.02
C VAL A 359 24.43 10.96 -0.99
N CYS A 360 23.14 10.71 -0.75
CA CYS A 360 22.28 9.97 -1.68
C CYS A 360 22.15 10.70 -3.03
N SER A 361 21.96 12.03 -3.02
CA SER A 361 21.90 12.84 -4.24
C SER A 361 23.20 12.77 -5.03
N GLY A 362 24.35 12.92 -4.36
CA GLY A 362 25.67 12.75 -4.95
C GLY A 362 25.89 11.35 -5.53
N THR A 363 25.41 10.32 -4.83
CA THR A 363 25.47 8.91 -5.25
C THR A 363 24.70 8.70 -6.55
N VAL A 364 23.46 9.17 -6.61
CA VAL A 364 22.61 9.05 -7.80
C VAL A 364 23.19 9.82 -8.99
N SER A 365 23.70 11.03 -8.76
CA SER A 365 24.34 11.84 -9.80
C SER A 365 25.58 11.15 -10.36
N THR A 366 26.44 10.66 -9.47
CA THR A 366 27.67 9.94 -9.83
C THR A 366 27.35 8.65 -10.59
N ALA A 367 26.38 7.87 -10.13
CA ALA A 367 25.98 6.63 -10.79
C ALA A 367 25.47 6.88 -12.22
N HIS A 368 24.67 7.94 -12.42
CA HIS A 368 24.19 8.32 -13.74
C HIS A 368 25.33 8.79 -14.65
N GLU A 369 26.19 9.72 -14.20
CA GLU A 369 27.28 10.26 -15.01
C GLU A 369 28.29 9.21 -15.45
N LEU A 370 28.53 8.21 -14.59
CA LEU A 370 29.46 7.12 -14.87
C LEU A 370 28.82 5.95 -15.62
N GLY A 371 27.51 5.98 -15.88
CA GLY A 371 26.79 4.83 -16.43
C GLY A 371 26.93 3.58 -15.56
N ALA A 372 26.91 3.75 -14.23
CA ALA A 372 27.16 2.68 -13.29
C ALA A 372 26.12 1.56 -13.45
N LYS A 373 26.59 0.32 -13.36
CA LYS A 373 25.79 -0.89 -13.45
C LYS A 373 24.70 -0.95 -12.38
N ALA A 374 25.04 -0.51 -11.16
CA ALA A 374 24.15 -0.51 -10.01
C ALA A 374 24.62 0.49 -8.93
N ILE A 375 23.68 0.86 -8.06
CA ILE A 375 23.97 1.49 -6.77
C ILE A 375 23.87 0.41 -5.69
N VAL A 376 24.97 0.10 -5.02
CA VAL A 376 25.02 -0.92 -3.95
C VAL A 376 24.90 -0.22 -2.60
N THR A 377 23.89 -0.58 -1.81
CA THR A 377 23.58 0.11 -0.55
C THR A 377 23.43 -0.85 0.63
N PRO A 378 24.52 -1.14 1.35
CA PRO A 378 24.43 -1.77 2.66
C PRO A 378 23.69 -0.89 3.67
N THR A 379 22.71 -1.45 4.37
CA THR A 379 21.80 -0.74 5.28
C THR A 379 21.27 -1.67 6.35
N ILE A 380 21.17 -1.20 7.60
CA ILE A 380 20.61 -2.02 8.69
C ILE A 380 19.07 -2.02 8.60
N SER A 381 18.46 -0.83 8.61
CA SER A 381 17.00 -0.66 8.64
C SER A 381 16.34 -0.59 7.26
N GLY A 382 17.11 -0.39 6.18
CA GLY A 382 16.56 -0.08 4.86
C GLY A 382 16.51 1.41 4.54
N PHE A 383 16.80 2.28 5.51
CA PHE A 383 16.69 3.75 5.38
C PHE A 383 17.43 4.33 4.16
N THR A 384 18.71 4.00 3.99
CA THR A 384 19.51 4.44 2.83
C THR A 384 18.90 4.00 1.50
N ALA A 385 18.42 2.75 1.40
CA ALA A 385 17.80 2.23 0.18
C ALA A 385 16.51 2.99 -0.16
N LYS A 386 15.69 3.30 0.86
CA LYS A 386 14.49 4.14 0.72
C LYS A 386 14.84 5.55 0.24
N LEU A 387 15.87 6.18 0.81
CA LEU A 387 16.32 7.50 0.36
C LEU A 387 16.84 7.49 -1.08
N LEU A 388 17.57 6.47 -1.51
CA LEU A 388 18.01 6.36 -2.90
C LEU A 388 16.83 6.13 -3.85
N SER A 389 15.89 5.28 -3.46
CA SER A 389 14.66 4.98 -4.21
C SER A 389 13.87 6.23 -4.55
N LYS A 390 13.83 7.19 -3.61
CA LYS A 390 13.18 8.49 -3.76
C LYS A 390 13.73 9.32 -4.92
N TRP A 391 15.04 9.28 -5.15
CA TRP A 391 15.71 10.00 -6.24
C TRP A 391 15.45 9.38 -7.61
N ARG A 392 14.72 8.25 -7.65
CA ARG A 392 14.31 7.53 -8.85
C ARG A 392 15.47 7.31 -9.85
N PRO A 393 16.65 6.79 -9.43
CA PRO A 393 17.79 6.62 -10.33
C PRO A 393 17.47 5.67 -11.48
N GLU A 394 18.12 5.90 -12.62
CA GLU A 394 18.10 4.95 -13.73
C GLU A 394 18.79 3.64 -13.34
N ALA A 395 19.97 3.74 -12.70
CA ALA A 395 20.71 2.60 -12.19
C ALA A 395 19.88 1.83 -11.13
N PRO A 396 19.86 0.48 -11.18
CA PRO A 396 19.18 -0.33 -10.19
C PRO A 396 19.82 -0.15 -8.81
N ILE A 397 18.99 -0.12 -7.76
CA ILE A 397 19.46 -0.04 -6.38
C ILE A 397 19.48 -1.46 -5.81
N ILE A 398 20.60 -1.87 -5.25
CA ILE A 398 20.75 -3.18 -4.60
C ILE A 398 20.93 -2.98 -3.10
N GLY A 399 19.87 -3.25 -2.34
CA GLY A 399 19.84 -3.06 -0.89
C GLY A 399 20.33 -4.30 -0.15
N LEU A 400 21.30 -4.13 0.75
CA LEU A 400 21.89 -5.25 1.50
C LEU A 400 21.67 -5.05 2.99
N SER A 401 21.03 -5.99 3.68
CA SER A 401 20.78 -5.86 5.12
C SER A 401 20.99 -7.17 5.89
N PRO A 402 21.51 -7.13 7.13
CA PRO A 402 21.50 -8.28 8.03
C PRO A 402 20.11 -8.59 8.59
N SER A 403 19.19 -7.62 8.58
CA SER A 403 17.83 -7.79 9.09
C SER A 403 16.92 -8.37 8.00
N ALA A 404 16.41 -9.58 8.23
CA ALA A 404 15.45 -10.20 7.31
C ALA A 404 14.16 -9.37 7.17
N SER A 405 13.70 -8.68 8.23
CA SER A 405 12.54 -7.78 8.14
C SER A 405 12.85 -6.55 7.29
N ALA A 406 14.04 -5.95 7.40
CA ALA A 406 14.43 -4.85 6.52
C ALA A 406 14.53 -5.29 5.05
N VAL A 407 15.06 -6.49 4.79
CA VAL A 407 15.09 -7.08 3.43
C VAL A 407 13.68 -7.20 2.86
N ARG A 408 12.71 -7.71 3.63
CA ARG A 408 11.32 -7.80 3.19
C ARG A 408 10.68 -6.42 3.01
N ARG A 409 10.87 -5.48 3.93
CA ARG A 409 10.33 -4.11 3.80
C ARG A 409 10.84 -3.37 2.56
N MET A 410 12.09 -3.61 2.17
CA MET A 410 12.63 -3.05 0.92
C MET A 410 11.91 -3.53 -0.34
N GLN A 411 11.08 -4.60 -0.28
CA GLN A 411 10.25 -5.02 -1.41
C GLN A 411 9.18 -4.00 -1.82
N LEU A 412 8.88 -3.01 -0.96
CA LEU A 412 7.95 -1.94 -1.30
C LEU A 412 8.67 -0.65 -1.73
N TYR A 413 10.01 -0.63 -1.77
CA TYR A 413 10.78 0.54 -2.18
C TYR A 413 11.04 0.47 -3.69
N TRP A 414 10.55 1.46 -4.44
CA TRP A 414 10.71 1.50 -5.89
C TRP A 414 12.18 1.34 -6.31
N GLY A 415 12.45 0.51 -7.31
CA GLY A 415 13.77 0.32 -7.89
C GLY A 415 14.80 -0.40 -7.00
N VAL A 416 14.42 -0.80 -5.78
CA VAL A 416 15.30 -1.52 -4.86
C VAL A 416 15.15 -3.03 -5.01
N LYS A 417 16.25 -3.74 -5.23
CA LYS A 417 16.32 -5.20 -5.15
C LYS A 417 17.07 -5.60 -3.87
N PRO A 418 16.39 -6.21 -2.88
CA PRO A 418 17.00 -6.46 -1.59
C PRO A 418 17.64 -7.85 -1.49
N TYR A 419 18.75 -7.95 -0.77
CA TYR A 419 19.36 -9.22 -0.36
C TYR A 419 19.75 -9.19 1.12
N GLN A 420 19.69 -10.37 1.73
CA GLN A 420 20.24 -10.55 3.06
C GLN A 420 21.77 -10.64 2.99
N ALA A 421 22.45 -9.85 3.80
CA ALA A 421 23.91 -9.78 3.88
C ALA A 421 24.38 -9.79 5.34
N LYS A 422 25.61 -10.24 5.59
CA LYS A 422 26.16 -10.24 6.95
C LYS A 422 26.61 -8.83 7.35
N ARG A 423 26.58 -8.56 8.66
CA ARG A 423 27.20 -7.34 9.21
C ARG A 423 28.71 -7.41 9.00
N ALA A 424 29.32 -6.27 8.74
CA ALA A 424 30.77 -6.12 8.62
C ALA A 424 31.31 -5.15 9.68
N ASP A 425 32.56 -5.36 10.09
CA ASP A 425 33.20 -4.61 11.19
C ASP A 425 33.99 -3.38 10.70
N SER A 426 34.21 -3.26 9.40
CA SER A 426 34.86 -2.09 8.78
C SER A 426 34.23 -1.76 7.43
N THR A 427 34.44 -0.53 6.97
CA THR A 427 33.95 -0.06 5.67
C THR A 427 34.52 -0.87 4.51
N ASP A 428 35.81 -1.20 4.51
CA ASP A 428 36.41 -1.97 3.42
C ASP A 428 35.86 -3.40 3.36
N ILE A 429 35.69 -4.06 4.51
CA ILE A 429 35.08 -5.40 4.57
C ILE A 429 33.62 -5.33 4.12
N LEU A 430 32.89 -4.28 4.52
CA LEU A 430 31.50 -4.07 4.10
C LEU A 430 31.37 -3.97 2.58
N VAL A 431 32.21 -3.14 1.95
CA VAL A 431 32.22 -2.96 0.50
C VAL A 431 32.60 -4.26 -0.19
N TYR A 432 33.73 -4.88 0.18
CA TYR A 432 34.20 -6.12 -0.43
C TYR A 432 33.17 -7.25 -0.32
N ALA A 433 32.66 -7.53 0.89
CA ALA A 433 31.68 -8.58 1.10
C ALA A 433 30.35 -8.33 0.35
N SER A 434 29.98 -7.06 0.15
CA SER A 434 28.81 -6.69 -0.65
C SER A 434 29.01 -7.03 -2.13
N ILE A 435 30.17 -6.70 -2.69
CA ILE A 435 30.49 -7.01 -4.09
C ILE A 435 30.56 -8.52 -4.33
N GLU A 436 31.26 -9.26 -3.45
CA GLU A 436 31.37 -10.72 -3.56
C GLU A 436 30.01 -11.42 -3.47
N LEU A 437 29.15 -11.01 -2.53
CA LEU A 437 27.79 -11.53 -2.44
C LEU A 437 27.01 -11.30 -3.75
N LEU A 438 27.17 -10.14 -4.38
CA LEU A 438 26.45 -9.80 -5.61
C LEU A 438 27.02 -10.50 -6.85
N LYS A 439 28.31 -10.82 -6.86
CA LYS A 439 28.91 -11.74 -7.85
C LYS A 439 28.32 -13.14 -7.69
N ASP A 440 28.23 -13.67 -6.47
CA ASP A 440 27.62 -14.97 -6.18
C ASP A 440 26.14 -15.03 -6.60
N LYS A 441 25.41 -13.92 -6.41
CA LYS A 441 24.01 -13.77 -6.85
C LYS A 441 23.87 -13.48 -8.35
N LYS A 442 24.97 -13.33 -9.09
CA LYS A 442 25.02 -13.01 -10.53
C LYS A 442 24.37 -11.67 -10.89
N GLU A 443 24.36 -10.72 -9.95
CA GLU A 443 23.91 -9.36 -10.19
C GLU A 443 25.04 -8.47 -10.74
N LEU A 444 26.29 -8.80 -10.39
CA LEU A 444 27.51 -8.12 -10.82
C LEU A 444 28.51 -9.12 -11.39
N GLN A 445 29.39 -8.65 -12.26
CA GLN A 445 30.52 -9.39 -12.83
C GLN A 445 31.79 -8.53 -12.83
N GLU A 446 32.95 -9.16 -13.00
CA GLU A 446 34.24 -8.47 -13.12
C GLU A 446 34.19 -7.41 -14.24
N GLY A 447 34.72 -6.22 -13.94
CA GLY A 447 34.72 -5.05 -14.83
C GLY A 447 33.48 -4.17 -14.74
N ASP A 448 32.40 -4.59 -14.06
CA ASP A 448 31.24 -3.72 -13.80
C ASP A 448 31.66 -2.54 -12.92
N LEU A 449 31.15 -1.34 -13.23
CA LEU A 449 31.34 -0.14 -12.43
C LEU A 449 30.12 0.08 -11.53
N VAL A 450 30.30 0.18 -10.22
CA VAL A 450 29.21 0.41 -9.26
C VAL A 450 29.51 1.59 -8.35
N VAL A 451 28.46 2.20 -7.82
CA VAL A 451 28.58 3.21 -6.76
C VAL A 451 28.04 2.62 -5.46
N VAL A 452 28.88 2.58 -4.44
CA VAL A 452 28.53 2.06 -3.12
C VAL A 452 28.24 3.22 -2.18
N THR A 453 27.13 3.18 -1.45
CA THR A 453 26.81 4.17 -0.42
C THR A 453 26.29 3.47 0.84
N ALA A 454 26.63 4.00 2.01
CA ALA A 454 26.26 3.42 3.29
C ALA A 454 26.34 4.47 4.42
N GLY A 455 25.76 4.14 5.56
CA GLY A 455 26.07 4.80 6.82
C GLY A 455 27.18 4.04 7.55
N VAL A 456 28.31 4.69 7.80
CA VAL A 456 29.43 4.11 8.56
C VAL A 456 29.75 4.94 9.79
N VAL A 457 30.20 4.25 10.84
CA VAL A 457 30.60 4.86 12.11
C VAL A 457 32.12 4.81 12.24
N SER A 458 32.68 5.77 12.98
CA SER A 458 34.10 5.73 13.33
C SER A 458 34.39 4.50 14.21
N TYR A 459 35.64 4.03 14.21
CA TYR A 459 36.07 2.87 15.01
C TYR A 459 35.72 2.99 16.50
N SER A 460 35.73 4.21 17.04
CA SER A 460 35.39 4.50 18.45
C SER A 460 33.91 4.28 18.77
N LYS A 461 33.03 4.37 17.77
CA LYS A 461 31.58 4.22 17.88
C LYS A 461 31.05 2.97 17.17
N ARG A 462 31.90 1.99 16.89
CA ARG A 462 31.53 0.78 16.12
C ARG A 462 30.39 -0.06 16.74
N HIS A 463 30.10 0.14 18.02
CA HIS A 463 29.01 -0.51 18.74
C HIS A 463 27.67 0.22 18.59
N GLU A 464 27.68 1.45 18.10
CA GLU A 464 26.49 2.26 17.83
C GLU A 464 26.03 2.08 16.36
N PRO A 465 24.72 2.16 16.07
CA PRO A 465 24.25 2.24 14.69
C PRO A 465 24.66 3.58 14.07
N ALA A 466 24.89 3.58 12.76
CA ALA A 466 25.13 4.83 12.02
C ALA A 466 23.89 5.72 12.05
N SER A 467 24.06 7.00 12.36
CA SER A 467 22.98 7.99 12.36
C SER A 467 22.60 8.44 10.95
N ASP A 468 23.57 8.42 10.02
CA ASP A 468 23.44 8.99 8.69
C ASP A 468 24.06 8.09 7.62
N THR A 469 23.49 8.15 6.42
CA THR A 469 24.20 7.75 5.19
C THR A 469 25.27 8.80 4.92
N ASN A 470 26.55 8.46 5.04
CA ASN A 470 27.61 9.47 5.11
C ASN A 470 28.84 9.18 4.23
N ILE A 471 28.82 8.09 3.46
CA ILE A 471 29.89 7.78 2.51
C ILE A 471 29.35 7.41 1.13
N MET A 472 30.20 7.63 0.12
CA MET A 472 30.02 7.18 -1.25
C MET A 472 31.39 6.73 -1.78
N ARG A 473 31.43 5.59 -2.47
CA ARG A 473 32.65 5.05 -3.10
C ARG A 473 32.32 4.50 -4.49
N VAL A 474 33.08 4.91 -5.49
CA VAL A 474 33.03 4.30 -6.83
C VAL A 474 33.96 3.09 -6.83
N VAL A 475 33.47 1.95 -7.32
CA VAL A 475 34.19 0.68 -7.32
C VAL A 475 34.05 0.02 -8.69
N THR A 476 35.19 -0.35 -9.29
CA THR A 476 35.21 -1.32 -10.38
C THR A 476 35.30 -2.71 -9.76
N VAL A 477 34.39 -3.60 -10.12
CA VAL A 477 34.36 -4.97 -9.62
C VAL A 477 35.57 -5.73 -10.15
N ASP A 478 36.35 -6.32 -9.24
CA ASP A 478 37.57 -7.09 -9.50
C ASP A 478 37.40 -8.60 -9.30
#